data_AF-A0A3D4H3A5-F1
#
_entry.id   AF-A0A3D4H3A5-F1
#
_cell.length_a   1.000
_cell.length_b   1.000
_cell.length_c   1.000
_cell.angle_alpha   90.00
_cell.angle_beta   90.00
_cell.angle_gamma   90.00
#
_symmetry.space_group_name_H-M   'P 1'
#
loop_
_entity.id
_entity.type
_entity.pdbx_description
1 polymer ?
#
loop_
_entity_poly.entity_id
_entity_poly.type
_entity_poly.pdbx_seq_one_letter_code
_entity_poly.pdbx_strand_id
1 'polypeptide(L)'
;MSIVVVGLSHRTAPVEIRDKVAISEQRVRSVLDQMNRLQGTSESTLISTCNRSEAYLVTDALEATIEGMVEIFGALAGVEPSKLRRHI
;
A
#
# COMPACT_ATOMS: atom_id res chain seq x y z
N MET A 1 8.57 -3.21 17.59
CA MET A 1 8.18 -2.13 16.67
C MET A 1 9.19 -2.07 15.55
N SER A 2 8.69 -2.13 14.31
CA SER A 2 9.47 -2.11 13.09
C SER A 2 8.87 -1.09 12.13
N ILE A 3 9.72 -0.49 11.30
CA ILE A 3 9.27 0.32 10.17
C ILE A 3 9.20 -0.59 8.95
N VAL A 4 8.04 -0.62 8.29
CA VAL A 4 7.83 -1.38 7.05
C VAL A 4 7.45 -0.43 5.92
N VAL A 5 7.93 -0.75 4.72
CA VAL A 5 7.50 -0.12 3.48
C VAL A 5 6.80 -1.19 2.66
N VAL A 6 5.55 -0.95 2.30
CA VAL A 6 4.75 -1.83 1.43
C VAL A 6 4.34 -1.02 0.23
N GLY A 7 4.68 -1.47 -0.97
CA GLY A 7 4.46 -0.66 -2.14
C GLY A 7 5.07 -1.23 -3.39
N LEU A 8 4.98 -0.45 -4.44
CA LEU A 8 5.44 -0.82 -5.76
C LEU A 8 5.99 0.40 -6.47
N SER A 9 6.96 0.15 -7.34
CA SER A 9 7.70 1.20 -8.04
C SER A 9 7.92 0.81 -9.50
N HIS A 10 8.41 1.75 -10.31
CA HIS A 10 8.84 1.48 -11.69
C HIS A 10 9.88 0.35 -11.82
N ARG A 11 10.55 -0.05 -10.74
CA ARG A 11 11.50 -1.16 -10.71
C ARG A 11 10.83 -2.52 -10.53
N THR A 12 9.68 -2.55 -9.84
CA THR A 12 9.00 -3.79 -9.44
C THR A 12 7.71 -4.05 -10.22
N ALA A 13 7.10 -3.01 -10.78
CA ALA A 13 5.83 -3.09 -11.49
C ALA A 13 5.84 -2.31 -12.82
N PRO A 14 5.26 -2.87 -13.89
CA PRO A 14 5.03 -2.14 -15.13
C PRO A 14 3.98 -1.04 -14.95
N VAL A 15 3.94 -0.07 -15.87
CA VAL A 15 3.12 1.14 -15.72
C VAL A 15 1.62 0.82 -15.59
N GLU A 16 1.13 -0.20 -16.27
CA GLU A 16 -0.28 -0.63 -16.27
C GLU A 16 -0.75 -1.14 -14.90
N ILE A 17 0.18 -1.64 -14.08
CA ILE A 17 -0.11 -2.02 -12.69
C ILE A 17 -0.01 -0.80 -11.79
N ARG A 18 1.00 0.05 -11.99
CA ARG A 18 1.24 1.27 -11.20
C ARG A 18 0.08 2.27 -11.31
N ASP A 19 -0.49 2.44 -12.49
CA ASP A 19 -1.62 3.36 -12.70
C ASP A 19 -2.86 2.94 -11.90
N LYS A 20 -3.05 1.64 -11.65
CA LYS A 20 -4.22 1.14 -10.92
C LYS A 20 -4.13 1.41 -9.41
N VAL A 21 -2.92 1.33 -8.87
CA VAL A 21 -2.64 1.57 -7.44
C VAL A 21 -2.32 3.02 -7.14
N ALA A 22 -2.25 3.88 -8.16
CA ALA A 22 -2.07 5.31 -7.97
C ALA A 22 -3.20 5.90 -7.12
N ILE A 23 -2.83 6.55 -6.02
CA ILE A 23 -3.76 7.11 -5.05
C ILE A 23 -4.02 8.57 -5.45
N SER A 24 -5.27 8.86 -5.83
CA SER A 24 -5.71 10.23 -6.11
C SER A 24 -5.95 11.01 -4.83
N GLU A 25 -5.84 12.35 -4.87
CA GLU A 25 -6.05 13.23 -3.72
C GLU A 25 -7.39 12.98 -3.00
N GLN A 26 -8.44 12.68 -3.76
CA GLN A 26 -9.77 12.35 -3.26
C GLN A 26 -9.79 11.06 -2.41
N ARG A 27 -8.89 10.11 -2.71
CA ARG A 27 -8.81 8.81 -2.03
C ARG A 27 -7.79 8.80 -0.89
N VAL A 28 -6.81 9.70 -0.89
CA VAL A 28 -5.72 9.76 0.12
C VAL A 28 -6.22 9.61 1.55
N ARG A 29 -7.24 10.40 1.94
CA ARG A 29 -7.77 10.35 3.32
C ARG A 29 -8.36 8.98 3.67
N SER A 30 -9.16 8.41 2.77
CA SER A 30 -9.78 7.10 2.99
C SER A 30 -8.73 5.98 3.07
N VAL A 31 -7.64 6.07 2.31
CA VAL A 31 -6.54 5.09 2.36
C VAL A 31 -5.78 5.20 3.67
N LEU A 32 -5.43 6.42 4.11
CA LEU A 32 -4.79 6.64 5.41
C LEU A 32 -5.66 6.15 6.57
N ASP A 33 -6.98 6.37 6.51
CA ASP A 33 -7.90 5.87 7.54
C ASP A 33 -7.94 4.33 7.58
N GLN A 34 -7.82 3.66 6.44
CA GLN A 34 -7.70 2.19 6.38
C GLN A 34 -6.36 1.71 6.93
N MET A 35 -5.25 2.38 6.57
CA MET A 35 -3.92 2.09 7.09
C MET A 35 -3.86 2.20 8.61
N ASN A 36 -4.45 3.25 9.18
CA ASN A 36 -4.49 3.47 10.62
C ASN A 36 -5.38 2.47 11.38
N ARG A 37 -6.25 1.72 10.67
CA ARG A 37 -7.08 0.66 11.25
C ARG A 37 -6.41 -0.72 11.20
N LEU A 38 -5.27 -0.85 10.52
CA LEU A 38 -4.52 -2.09 10.51
C LEU A 38 -4.03 -2.42 11.92
N GLN A 39 -4.22 -3.66 12.34
CA GLN A 39 -3.80 -4.12 13.65
C GLN A 39 -2.29 -3.90 13.83
N GLY A 40 -1.91 -3.33 14.97
CA GLY A 40 -0.51 -3.13 15.32
C GLY A 40 0.15 -1.90 14.69
N THR A 41 -0.57 -1.14 13.86
CA THR A 41 -0.05 0.10 13.25
C THR A 41 -0.19 1.28 14.20
N SER A 42 0.92 1.98 14.47
CA SER A 42 0.92 3.19 15.31
C SER A 42 1.06 4.49 14.52
N GLU A 43 1.78 4.43 13.40
CA GLU A 43 2.01 5.57 12.52
C GLU A 43 1.93 5.09 11.07
N SER A 44 1.40 5.93 10.19
CA SER A 44 1.33 5.63 8.77
C SER A 44 1.47 6.88 7.91
N THR A 45 2.12 6.72 6.76
CA THR A 45 2.20 7.75 5.72
C THR A 45 2.27 7.07 4.35
N LEU A 46 1.90 7.80 3.29
CA LEU A 46 1.90 7.29 1.92
C LEU A 46 2.61 8.24 0.97
N ILE A 47 3.29 7.66 -0.02
CA ILE A 47 3.90 8.36 -1.14
C ILE A 47 3.28 7.78 -2.41
N SER A 48 2.56 8.62 -3.15
CA SER A 48 1.97 8.26 -4.45
C SER A 48 2.40 9.27 -5.51
N THR A 49 3.16 8.81 -6.49
CA THR A 49 3.68 9.60 -7.62
C THR A 49 3.54 8.77 -8.90
N CYS A 50 3.90 9.34 -10.05
CA CYS A 50 3.97 8.56 -11.30
C CYS A 50 4.97 7.39 -11.26
N ASN A 51 5.92 7.37 -10.31
CA ASN A 51 6.99 6.39 -10.25
C ASN A 51 6.83 5.33 -9.15
N ARG A 52 5.97 5.59 -8.16
CA ARG A 52 5.78 4.71 -7.00
C ARG A 52 4.47 4.99 -6.27
N SER A 53 3.94 3.95 -5.66
CA SER A 53 2.87 4.01 -4.66
C SER A 53 3.33 3.15 -3.48
N GLU A 54 3.67 3.80 -2.37
CA GLU A 54 4.32 3.20 -1.21
C GLU A 54 3.63 3.67 0.07
N ALA A 55 3.34 2.72 0.96
CA ALA A 55 2.87 2.95 2.30
C ALA A 55 3.99 2.66 3.29
N TYR A 56 4.25 3.60 4.18
CA TYR A 56 5.25 3.52 5.23
C TYR A 56 4.52 3.42 6.55
N LEU A 57 4.77 2.36 7.31
CA LEU A 57 4.06 2.11 8.57
C LEU A 57 5.03 1.75 9.69
N VAL A 58 4.71 2.19 10.90
CA VAL A 58 5.32 1.67 12.13
C VAL A 58 4.37 0.60 12.68
N THR A 59 4.86 -0.63 12.84
CA THR A 59 4.03 -1.76 13.24
C THR A 59 4.70 -2.69 14.26
N ASP A 60 3.90 -3.31 15.12
CA ASP A 60 4.30 -4.47 15.95
C ASP A 60 3.82 -5.83 15.39
N ALA A 61 3.04 -5.81 14.31
CA ALA A 61 2.45 -6.98 13.66
C ALA A 61 2.80 -6.99 12.16
N LEU A 62 4.08 -7.23 11.84
CA LEU A 62 4.65 -7.09 10.49
C LEU A 62 3.86 -7.83 9.40
N GLU A 63 3.70 -9.14 9.54
CA GLU A 63 3.01 -9.97 8.53
C GLU A 63 1.56 -9.52 8.30
N ALA A 64 0.81 -9.29 9.39
CA ALA A 64 -0.58 -8.83 9.31
C ALA A 64 -0.69 -7.43 8.66
N THR A 65 0.29 -6.56 8.90
CA THR A 65 0.36 -5.22 8.29
C THR A 65 0.65 -5.31 6.80
N ILE A 66 1.58 -6.20 6.38
CA ILE A 66 1.87 -6.44 4.97
C ILE A 66 0.62 -6.99 4.27
N GLU A 67 -0.02 -8.01 4.84
CA GLU A 67 -1.25 -8.58 4.26
C GLU A 67 -2.36 -7.55 4.13
N GLY A 68 -2.64 -6.78 5.18
CA GLY A 68 -3.63 -5.72 5.13
C GLY A 68 -3.34 -4.64 4.09
N MET A 69 -2.06 -4.29 3.89
CA MET A 69 -1.67 -3.35 2.84
C MET A 69 -1.85 -3.91 1.43
N VAL A 70 -1.54 -5.20 1.21
CA VAL A 70 -1.78 -5.85 -0.09
C VAL A 70 -3.29 -5.88 -0.40
N GLU A 71 -4.14 -6.11 0.59
CA GLU A 71 -5.60 -6.01 0.46
C GLU A 71 -6.05 -4.59 0.10
N ILE A 72 -5.55 -3.57 0.81
CA ILE A 72 -5.87 -2.15 0.53
C ILE A 72 -5.47 -1.77 -0.90
N PHE A 73 -4.26 -2.14 -1.34
CA PHE A 73 -3.82 -1.87 -2.71
C PHE A 73 -4.61 -2.67 -3.76
N GLY A 74 -4.99 -3.92 -3.46
CA GLY A 74 -5.86 -4.73 -4.32
C GLY A 74 -7.21 -4.06 -4.55
N ALA A 75 -7.84 -3.60 -3.47
CA ALA A 75 -9.09 -2.87 -3.52
C ALA A 75 -8.98 -1.55 -4.30
N LEU A 76 -7.91 -0.77 -4.07
CA LEU A 76 -7.63 0.48 -4.81
C LEU A 76 -7.49 0.26 -6.31
N ALA A 77 -6.81 -0.81 -6.70
CA ALA A 77 -6.53 -1.16 -8.08
C ALA A 77 -7.67 -1.92 -8.78
N GLY A 78 -8.68 -2.37 -8.05
CA GLY A 78 -9.74 -3.23 -8.58
C GLY A 78 -9.18 -4.55 -9.11
N VAL A 79 -8.14 -5.09 -8.46
CA VAL A 79 -7.50 -6.36 -8.83
C VAL A 79 -7.38 -7.27 -7.62
N GLU A 80 -7.31 -8.58 -7.85
CA GLU A 80 -7.05 -9.51 -6.77
C GLU A 80 -5.68 -9.25 -6.10
N PRO A 81 -5.60 -9.30 -4.76
CA PRO A 81 -4.37 -9.16 -3.97
C PRO A 81 -3.22 -10.04 -4.48
N SER A 82 -3.54 -11.27 -4.89
CA SER A 82 -2.61 -12.26 -5.45
C SER A 82 -1.83 -11.74 -6.68
N LYS A 83 -2.44 -10.87 -7.48
CA LYS A 83 -1.80 -10.27 -8.67
C LYS A 83 -0.78 -9.20 -8.28
N LEU A 84 -1.00 -8.48 -7.18
CA LEU A 84 -0.11 -7.43 -6.69
C LEU A 84 1.05 -7.99 -5.86
N ARG A 85 0.85 -9.10 -5.14
CA ARG A 85 1.86 -9.70 -4.26
C ARG A 85 3.18 -10.05 -4.95
N ARG A 86 3.20 -10.20 -6.28
CA ARG A 86 4.42 -10.43 -7.08
C ARG A 86 5.26 -9.17 -7.32
N HIS A 87 4.72 -8.00 -7.02
CA HIS A 87 5.31 -6.68 -7.31
C HIS A 87 5.62 -5.85 -6.05
N ILE A 88 5.22 -6.36 -4.89
CA ILE A 88 5.35 -5.75 -3.56
C ILE A 88 6.49 -6.44 -2.81
#